data_AF-A0A9Q1M5G8-F1
#
_entry.id   AF-A0A9Q1M5G8-F1
#
_cell.length_a   1.000
_cell.length_b   1.000
_cell.length_c   1.000
_cell.angle_alpha   90.00
_cell.angle_beta   90.00
_cell.angle_gamma   90.00
#
_symmetry.space_group_name_H-M   'P 1'
#
loop_
_entity.id
_entity.type
_entity.pdbx_description
1 polymer ?
#
loop_
_entity_poly.entity_id
_entity_poly.type
_entity_poly.pdbx_seq_one_letter_code
_entity_poly.pdbx_strand_id
1 'polypeptide(L)'
;MLVLYTAYEKSKNLSYIPLLKNPVVAGRNALSVYYYVGLRKITVGGQKVKVPYHYLTSNSKGNGGTIVDSGTTFIFLSHGVFEPVLNAFVKQVKGFSRSEKIERLTNLRPCFNVSGNKTVSLPQMKFHFKGGAEMALPLANYFFIVGENDVICLTRVTDSGLEFSDAELLC
;
A
#
# COMPACT_ATOMS: atom_id res chain seq x y z
N MET A 1 12.53 2.81 8.65
CA MET A 1 13.58 2.26 9.53
C MET A 1 14.81 1.95 8.68
N LEU A 2 15.85 2.77 8.79
CA LEU A 2 17.16 2.47 8.19
C LEU A 2 17.87 1.50 9.13
N VAL A 3 18.04 0.24 8.71
CA VAL A 3 18.81 -0.73 9.49
C VAL A 3 20.25 -0.69 8.99
N LEU A 4 21.13 -0.08 9.78
CA LEU A 4 22.57 -0.16 9.54
C LEU A 4 23.04 -1.51 10.08
N TYR A 5 23.19 -2.48 9.18
CA TYR A 5 23.70 -3.80 9.54
C TYR A 5 25.20 -3.86 9.26
N THR A 6 26.00 -4.06 10.31
CA THR A 6 27.43 -4.34 10.17
C THR A 6 27.60 -5.85 10.04
N ALA A 7 27.45 -6.37 8.83
CA ALA A 7 28.05 -7.66 8.51
C ALA A 7 28.89 -7.54 7.27
N TYR A 8 30.11 -8.04 7.41
CA TYR A 8 31.04 -8.29 6.33
C TYR A 8 30.52 -9.39 5.38
N GLU A 9 29.55 -10.20 5.82
CA GLU A 9 28.87 -11.20 5.01
C GLU A 9 27.37 -10.91 4.82
N LYS A 10 26.88 -11.21 3.62
CA LYS A 10 25.48 -11.07 3.24
C LYS A 10 24.60 -11.94 4.15
N SER A 11 23.70 -11.33 4.93
CA SER A 11 22.75 -12.09 5.76
C SER A 11 21.89 -13.01 4.91
N LYS A 12 21.82 -14.30 5.28
CA LYS A 12 21.00 -15.30 4.58
C LYS A 12 19.50 -15.01 4.64
N ASN A 13 19.07 -14.18 5.60
CA ASN A 13 17.65 -13.87 5.84
C ASN A 13 17.22 -12.50 5.31
N LEU A 14 18.12 -11.74 4.68
CA LEU A 14 17.81 -10.45 4.09
C LEU A 14 17.69 -10.55 2.57
N SER A 15 16.58 -10.04 2.05
CA SER A 15 16.39 -9.82 0.62
C SER A 15 16.69 -8.36 0.30
N TYR A 16 17.40 -8.13 -0.80
CA TYR A 16 17.85 -6.80 -1.21
C TYR A 16 17.32 -6.47 -2.60
N ILE A 17 17.05 -5.18 -2.80
CA ILE A 17 16.72 -4.61 -4.10
C ILE A 17 17.59 -3.37 -4.32
N PRO A 18 18.01 -3.10 -5.56
CA PRO A 18 18.72 -1.86 -5.84
C PRO A 18 17.78 -0.67 -5.68
N LEU A 19 18.30 0.41 -5.06
CA LEU A 19 17.68 1.72 -5.20
C LEU A 19 17.82 2.17 -6.66
N LEU A 20 16.76 2.76 -7.20
CA LEU A 20 16.77 3.31 -8.55
C LEU A 20 17.35 4.73 -8.52
N LYS A 21 17.92 5.15 -9.66
CA LYS A 21 18.35 6.55 -9.82
C LYS A 21 17.14 7.48 -9.75
N ASN A 22 17.28 8.54 -8.98
CA ASN A 22 16.22 9.52 -8.82
C ASN A 22 16.00 10.27 -10.15
N PRO A 23 14.74 10.50 -10.54
CA PRO A 23 14.44 11.26 -11.75
C PRO A 23 14.84 12.72 -11.56
N VAL A 24 15.45 13.30 -12.59
CA VAL A 24 15.79 14.73 -12.65
C VAL A 24 14.84 15.36 -13.66
N VAL A 25 13.89 16.15 -13.16
CA VAL A 25 12.85 16.77 -13.97
C VAL A 25 12.85 18.27 -13.67
N ALA A 26 13.03 19.08 -14.71
CA ALA A 26 13.02 20.54 -14.58
C ALA A 26 11.73 21.02 -13.91
N GLY A 27 11.86 21.86 -12.88
CA GLY A 27 10.73 22.36 -12.09
C GLY A 27 10.14 21.38 -11.07
N ARG A 28 10.72 20.18 -10.89
CA ARG A 28 10.26 19.15 -9.94
C ARG A 28 11.40 18.61 -9.07
N ASN A 29 12.14 19.52 -8.45
CA ASN A 29 13.33 19.19 -7.65
C ASN A 29 13.05 18.24 -6.48
N ALA A 30 11.84 18.24 -5.92
CA ALA A 30 11.46 17.32 -4.84
C ALA A 30 11.58 15.84 -5.27
N LEU A 31 11.45 15.52 -6.56
CA LEU A 31 11.56 14.15 -7.04
C LEU A 31 13.00 13.60 -6.96
N SER A 32 14.01 14.46 -6.79
CA SER A 32 15.42 14.05 -6.79
C SER A 32 15.93 13.57 -5.42
N VAL A 33 15.12 13.60 -4.36
CA VAL A 33 15.56 13.28 -2.99
C VAL A 33 14.91 12.04 -2.37
N TYR A 34 13.95 11.41 -3.06
CA TYR A 34 13.30 10.21 -2.55
C TYR A 34 14.12 8.93 -2.75
N TYR A 35 13.77 7.88 -2.00
CA TYR A 35 14.32 6.54 -2.18
C TYR A 35 13.44 5.73 -3.14
N TYR A 36 13.82 5.66 -4.41
CA TYR A 36 13.07 4.93 -5.42
C TYR A 36 13.40 3.44 -5.41
N VAL A 37 12.36 2.62 -5.53
CA VAL A 37 12.46 1.17 -5.65
C VAL A 37 11.65 0.69 -6.84
N GLY A 38 12.11 -0.38 -7.49
CA GLY A 38 11.41 -0.92 -8.66
C GLY A 38 10.30 -1.87 -8.26
N LEU A 39 9.04 -1.44 -8.21
CA LEU A 39 7.90 -2.35 -8.07
C LEU A 39 7.56 -3.01 -9.42
N ARG A 40 7.36 -4.33 -9.42
CA ARG A 40 7.03 -5.13 -10.62
C ARG A 40 5.55 -5.50 -10.68
N LYS A 41 4.97 -5.93 -9.55
CA LYS A 41 3.54 -6.27 -9.45
C LYS A 41 3.09 -6.26 -7.99
N ILE A 42 1.79 -6.16 -7.82
CA ILE A 42 1.09 -6.37 -6.55
C ILE A 42 0.28 -7.66 -6.68
N THR A 43 0.27 -8.47 -5.63
CA THR A 43 -0.63 -9.63 -5.53
C THR A 43 -1.48 -9.53 -4.28
N VAL A 44 -2.75 -9.90 -4.37
CA VAL A 44 -3.68 -10.04 -3.25
C VAL A 44 -4.18 -11.49 -3.26
N GLY A 45 -4.00 -12.21 -2.15
CA GLY A 45 -4.35 -13.64 -2.04
C GLY A 45 -3.72 -14.51 -3.12
N GLY A 46 -2.46 -14.22 -3.49
CA GLY A 46 -1.73 -14.90 -4.56
C GLY A 46 -2.11 -14.48 -5.99
N GLN A 47 -3.23 -13.75 -6.18
CA GLN A 47 -3.66 -13.30 -7.50
C GLN A 47 -3.03 -11.96 -7.88
N LYS A 48 -2.50 -11.86 -9.11
CA LYS A 48 -1.93 -10.62 -9.64
C LYS A 48 -3.01 -9.55 -9.82
N VAL A 49 -2.79 -8.38 -9.24
CA VAL A 49 -3.64 -7.21 -9.44
C VAL A 49 -3.34 -6.58 -10.81
N LYS A 50 -4.38 -6.21 -11.55
CA LYS A 50 -4.28 -5.57 -12.88
C LYS A 50 -3.96 -4.08 -12.76
N VAL A 51 -2.75 -3.75 -12.31
CA VAL A 51 -2.26 -2.37 -12.24
C VAL A 51 -1.74 -1.93 -13.61
N PRO A 52 -2.19 -0.77 -14.16
CA PRO A 52 -1.64 -0.23 -15.39
C PRO A 52 -0.13 0.02 -15.27
N TYR A 53 0.65 -0.39 -16.27
CA TYR A 53 2.11 -0.41 -16.20
C TYR A 53 2.73 0.97 -15.95
N HIS A 54 2.11 2.05 -16.45
CA HIS A 54 2.61 3.41 -16.29
C HIS A 54 2.60 3.90 -14.83
N TYR A 55 1.86 3.25 -13.92
CA TYR A 55 1.97 3.54 -12.48
C TYR A 55 3.17 2.87 -11.84
N LEU A 56 3.61 1.72 -12.36
CA LEU A 56 4.69 0.91 -11.77
C LEU A 56 6.10 1.36 -12.21
N THR A 57 6.19 2.18 -13.26
CA THR A 57 7.46 2.69 -13.77
C THR A 57 7.43 4.20 -13.84
N SER A 58 8.52 4.85 -13.45
CA SER A 58 8.67 6.28 -13.65
C SER A 58 8.91 6.58 -15.13
N ASN A 59 8.31 7.64 -15.65
CA ASN A 59 8.56 8.15 -17.00
C ASN A 59 9.49 9.38 -16.98
N SER A 60 9.80 9.93 -18.16
CA SER A 60 10.70 11.11 -18.29
C SER A 60 10.17 12.39 -17.62
N LYS A 61 8.88 12.44 -17.26
CA LYS A 61 8.26 13.54 -16.52
C LYS A 61 8.22 13.29 -15.00
N GLY A 62 8.80 12.18 -14.54
CA GLY A 62 8.82 11.75 -13.14
C GLY A 62 7.48 11.22 -12.64
N ASN A 63 6.52 10.93 -13.53
CA ASN A 63 5.24 10.35 -13.13
C ASN A 63 5.37 8.82 -13.01
N GLY A 64 4.70 8.25 -12.01
CA GLY A 64 4.73 6.81 -11.72
C GLY A 64 6.00 6.38 -10.97
N GLY A 65 6.09 5.07 -10.72
CA GLY A 65 7.17 4.48 -9.93
C GLY A 65 6.75 4.23 -8.49
N THR A 66 7.73 3.95 -7.63
CA THR A 66 7.49 3.62 -6.22
C THR A 66 8.61 4.19 -5.38
N ILE A 67 8.24 4.85 -4.29
CA ILE A 67 9.17 5.38 -3.30
C ILE A 67 8.98 4.66 -1.97
N VAL A 68 10.02 4.68 -1.16
CA VAL A 68 9.92 4.35 0.27
C VAL A 68 9.89 5.65 1.04
N ASP A 69 8.84 5.85 1.82
CA ASP A 69 8.64 7.02 2.65
C ASP A 69 8.33 6.59 4.08
N SER A 70 9.04 7.15 5.05
CA SER A 70 8.79 6.95 6.49
C SER A 70 7.97 8.07 7.11
N GLY A 71 7.69 9.16 6.37
CA GLY A 71 6.92 10.31 6.84
C GLY A 71 5.41 10.12 6.79
N THR A 72 4.91 9.06 6.14
CA THR A 72 3.47 8.80 6.01
C THR A 72 3.04 7.58 6.83
N THR A 73 1.95 7.71 7.60
CA THR A 73 1.36 6.62 8.41
C THR A 73 0.83 5.47 7.55
N PHE A 74 0.17 5.78 6.43
CA PHE A 74 -0.43 4.81 5.52
C PHE A 74 0.29 4.78 4.18
N ILE A 75 0.26 3.65 3.49
CA ILE A 75 0.76 3.61 2.11
C ILE A 75 -0.16 4.44 1.23
N PHE A 76 0.43 5.32 0.44
CA PHE A 76 -0.25 6.03 -0.62
C PHE A 76 -0.29 5.17 -1.89
N LEU A 77 -1.48 5.00 -2.47
CA LEU A 77 -1.67 4.38 -3.78
C LEU A 77 -2.45 5.38 -4.64
N SER A 78 -1.92 5.76 -5.81
CA SER A 78 -2.70 6.55 -6.76
C SER A 78 -3.99 5.82 -7.13
N HIS A 79 -5.04 6.55 -7.49
CA HIS A 79 -6.38 6.01 -7.70
C HIS A 79 -6.40 4.85 -8.70
N GLY A 80 -5.64 4.95 -9.80
CA GLY A 80 -5.52 3.89 -10.80
C GLY A 80 -4.76 2.64 -10.34
N VAL A 81 -4.09 2.67 -9.18
CA VAL A 81 -3.50 1.50 -8.50
C VAL A 81 -4.44 1.03 -7.38
N PHE A 82 -5.01 1.97 -6.64
CA PHE A 82 -5.90 1.71 -5.51
C PHE A 82 -7.16 0.95 -5.93
N GLU A 83 -7.86 1.39 -6.96
CA GLU A 83 -9.10 0.75 -7.42
C GLU A 83 -8.91 -0.74 -7.80
N PRO A 84 -7.90 -1.12 -8.59
CA PRO A 84 -7.59 -2.53 -8.81
C PRO A 84 -7.29 -3.33 -7.53
N VAL A 85 -6.59 -2.74 -6.56
CA VAL A 85 -6.27 -3.39 -5.28
C VAL A 85 -7.53 -3.59 -4.44
N LEU A 86 -8.35 -2.54 -4.30
CA LEU A 86 -9.66 -2.59 -3.64
C LEU A 86 -10.53 -3.70 -4.23
N ASN A 87 -10.67 -3.72 -5.55
CA ASN A 87 -11.48 -4.73 -6.24
C ASN A 87 -10.95 -6.14 -6.02
N ALA A 88 -9.63 -6.32 -5.92
CA ALA A 88 -9.04 -7.61 -5.60
C ALA A 88 -9.39 -8.09 -4.18
N PHE A 89 -9.43 -7.18 -3.20
CA PHE A 89 -9.89 -7.49 -1.84
C PHE A 89 -11.39 -7.81 -1.82
N VAL A 90 -12.24 -6.94 -2.36
CA VAL A 90 -13.71 -7.15 -2.41
C VAL A 90 -14.07 -8.47 -3.09
N LYS A 91 -13.34 -8.86 -4.13
CA LYS A 91 -13.58 -10.14 -4.82
C LYS A 91 -13.24 -11.35 -3.95
N GLN A 92 -12.22 -11.26 -3.09
CA GLN A 92 -11.66 -12.40 -2.37
C GLN A 92 -12.14 -12.51 -0.92
N VAL A 93 -12.49 -11.41 -0.28
CA VAL A 93 -13.10 -11.42 1.05
C VAL A 93 -14.56 -11.86 0.90
N LYS A 94 -14.89 -13.04 1.45
CA LYS A 94 -16.23 -13.65 1.41
C LYS A 94 -16.81 -13.73 2.81
N GLY A 95 -18.13 -13.76 2.90
CA GLY A 95 -18.85 -13.91 4.17
C GLY A 95 -19.05 -12.60 4.94
N PHE A 96 -18.54 -11.47 4.44
CA PHE A 96 -18.66 -10.16 5.08
C PHE A 96 -19.27 -9.15 4.12
N SER A 97 -20.22 -8.35 4.62
CA SER A 97 -20.80 -7.24 3.87
C SER A 97 -19.91 -6.00 3.94
N ARG A 98 -19.95 -5.17 2.90
CA ARG A 98 -19.29 -3.87 2.94
C ARG A 98 -20.06 -2.91 3.83
N SER A 99 -19.34 -2.15 4.64
CA SER A 99 -19.90 -1.11 5.49
C SER A 99 -19.75 0.27 4.84
N GLU A 100 -20.57 0.56 3.83
CA GLU A 100 -20.49 1.83 3.09
C GLU A 100 -20.67 3.07 3.98
N LYS A 101 -21.41 2.94 5.09
CA LYS A 101 -21.56 4.01 6.08
C LYS A 101 -20.19 4.36 6.69
N ILE A 102 -19.41 3.36 7.10
CA ILE A 102 -18.08 3.59 7.67
C ILE A 102 -17.11 4.08 6.60
N GLU A 103 -17.23 3.57 5.37
CA GLU A 103 -16.40 4.04 4.26
C GLU A 103 -16.59 5.54 3.99
N ARG A 104 -17.84 6.03 4.03
CA ARG A 104 -18.14 7.47 3.89
C ARG A 104 -17.67 8.30 5.09
N LEU A 105 -17.76 7.76 6.31
CA LEU A 105 -17.37 8.50 7.52
C LEU A 105 -15.85 8.61 7.69
N THR A 106 -15.10 7.61 7.25
CA THR A 106 -13.64 7.53 7.46
C THR A 106 -12.82 7.81 6.21
N ASN A 107 -13.46 7.89 5.06
CA ASN A 107 -12.82 7.89 3.73
C ASN A 107 -11.93 6.66 3.47
N LEU A 108 -12.02 5.61 4.29
CA LEU A 108 -11.33 4.34 4.09
C LEU A 108 -12.20 3.37 3.30
N ARG A 109 -11.62 2.63 2.35
CA ARG A 109 -12.35 1.59 1.60
C ARG A 109 -11.40 0.52 1.05
N PRO A 110 -11.83 -0.75 0.90
CA PRO A 110 -13.12 -1.25 1.36
C PRO A 110 -13.12 -1.46 2.88
N CYS A 111 -14.29 -1.30 3.49
CA CYS A 111 -14.54 -1.67 4.88
C CYS A 111 -15.49 -2.86 4.95
N PHE A 112 -15.15 -3.88 5.73
CA PHE A 112 -15.96 -5.08 5.91
C PHE A 112 -16.51 -5.13 7.33
N ASN A 113 -17.81 -5.34 7.47
CA ASN A 113 -18.42 -5.64 8.76
C ASN A 113 -18.11 -7.11 9.11
N VAL A 114 -17.37 -7.29 10.21
CA VAL A 114 -16.97 -8.61 10.72
C VAL A 114 -17.61 -8.93 12.07
N SER A 115 -18.63 -8.18 12.48
CA SER A 115 -19.34 -8.38 13.76
C SER A 115 -19.79 -9.84 13.92
N GLY A 116 -19.65 -10.35 15.14
CA GLY A 116 -20.04 -11.72 15.48
C GLY A 116 -19.09 -12.82 14.98
N ASN A 117 -17.98 -12.47 14.33
CA ASN A 117 -16.99 -13.45 13.88
C ASN A 117 -15.75 -13.42 14.78
N LYS A 118 -15.41 -14.58 15.37
CA LYS A 118 -14.24 -14.71 16.25
C LYS A 118 -12.91 -14.66 15.49
N THR A 119 -12.92 -15.06 14.22
CA THR A 119 -11.73 -15.11 13.37
C THR A 119 -12.07 -14.62 11.97
N VAL A 120 -11.27 -13.69 11.46
CA VAL A 120 -11.43 -13.12 10.12
C VAL A 120 -10.22 -13.50 9.28
N SER A 121 -10.45 -14.19 8.16
CA SER A 121 -9.40 -14.49 7.18
C SER A 121 -9.41 -13.43 6.08
N LEU A 122 -8.28 -12.73 5.93
CA LEU A 122 -8.08 -11.70 4.92
C LEU A 122 -6.97 -12.11 3.95
N PRO A 123 -7.11 -11.83 2.65
CA PRO A 123 -6.11 -12.22 1.67
C PRO A 123 -4.82 -11.42 1.86
N GLN A 124 -3.67 -12.11 1.85
CA GLN A 124 -2.37 -11.47 2.00
C GLN A 124 -2.06 -10.57 0.80
N MET A 125 -1.66 -9.32 1.06
CA MET A 125 -1.05 -8.44 0.07
C MET A 125 0.47 -8.60 0.05
N LYS A 126 1.03 -8.69 -1.15
CA LYS A 126 2.46 -8.84 -1.37
C LYS A 126 2.94 -7.94 -2.50
N PHE A 127 4.05 -7.25 -2.25
CA PHE A 127 4.78 -6.48 -3.25
C PHE A 127 5.90 -7.31 -3.83
N HIS A 128 6.02 -7.26 -5.15
CA HIS A 128 7.04 -7.99 -5.91
C HIS A 128 7.93 -6.96 -6.57
N PHE A 129 9.21 -6.95 -6.23
CA PHE A 129 10.15 -5.96 -6.73
C PHE A 129 10.93 -6.48 -7.94
N LYS A 130 11.43 -5.54 -8.75
CA LYS A 130 12.47 -5.80 -9.74
C LYS A 130 13.72 -6.28 -8.98
N GLY A 131 14.37 -7.32 -9.47
CA GLY A 131 15.43 -8.04 -8.75
C GLY A 131 14.94 -9.27 -7.98
N GLY A 132 13.63 -9.54 -7.94
CA GLY A 132 13.07 -10.83 -7.48
C GLY A 132 12.70 -10.89 -6.00
N ALA A 133 13.03 -9.86 -5.20
CA ALA A 133 12.60 -9.79 -3.81
C ALA A 133 11.07 -9.63 -3.71
N GLU A 134 10.50 -10.29 -2.71
CA GLU A 134 9.09 -10.22 -2.37
C GLU A 134 8.91 -9.70 -0.94
N MET A 135 7.92 -8.85 -0.73
CA MET A 135 7.54 -8.34 0.58
C MET A 135 6.08 -8.68 0.85
N ALA A 136 5.86 -9.71 1.66
CA ALA A 136 4.54 -9.99 2.23
C ALA A 136 4.27 -9.00 3.36
N LEU A 137 3.19 -8.24 3.23
CA LEU A 137 2.84 -7.24 4.23
C LEU A 137 2.07 -7.93 5.37
N PRO A 138 2.42 -7.67 6.65
CA PRO A 138 1.57 -8.00 7.78
C PRO A 138 0.19 -7.33 7.62
N LEU A 139 -0.89 -8.02 7.99
CA LEU A 139 -2.26 -7.50 7.86
C LEU A 139 -2.45 -6.16 8.58
N ALA A 140 -1.84 -6.01 9.76
CA ALA A 140 -1.88 -4.77 10.54
C ALA A 140 -1.28 -3.55 9.80
N ASN A 141 -0.48 -3.75 8.75
CA ASN A 141 0.10 -2.65 7.97
C ASN A 141 -0.87 -2.07 6.92
N TYR A 142 -2.02 -2.73 6.68
CA TYR A 142 -3.00 -2.28 5.68
C TYR A 142 -4.46 -2.49 6.06
N PHE A 143 -4.77 -3.17 7.16
CA PHE A 143 -6.12 -3.22 7.72
C PHE A 143 -6.13 -2.66 9.13
N PHE A 144 -7.15 -1.87 9.44
CA PHE A 144 -7.38 -1.30 10.77
C PHE A 144 -8.83 -1.50 11.18
N ILE A 145 -9.06 -1.73 12.47
CA ILE A 145 -10.40 -1.89 13.04
C ILE A 145 -10.92 -0.49 13.41
N VAL A 146 -12.07 -0.11 12.88
CA VAL A 146 -12.68 1.21 13.11
C VAL A 146 -13.74 1.13 14.20
N GLY A 147 -13.47 1.82 15.31
CA GLY A 147 -14.39 1.97 16.44
C GLY A 147 -14.75 0.64 17.10
N GLU A 148 -15.88 0.64 17.82
CA GLU A 148 -16.41 -0.55 18.53
C GLU A 148 -17.26 -1.47 17.64
N ASN A 149 -17.40 -1.14 16.35
CA ASN A 149 -18.40 -1.76 15.47
C ASN A 149 -17.92 -3.06 14.79
N ASP A 150 -16.78 -3.64 15.19
CA ASP A 150 -16.15 -4.78 14.50
C ASP A 150 -16.10 -4.57 12.97
N VAL A 151 -15.68 -3.38 12.52
CA VAL A 151 -15.50 -3.07 11.09
C VAL A 151 -14.03 -2.95 10.79
N ILE A 152 -13.53 -3.71 9.81
CA ILE A 152 -12.14 -3.65 9.34
C ILE A 152 -12.06 -2.91 8.01
N CYS A 153 -11.17 -1.93 7.93
CA CYS A 153 -11.01 -1.08 6.75
C CYS A 153 -9.60 -1.16 6.20
N LEU A 154 -9.47 -1.15 4.87
CA LEU A 154 -8.17 -1.01 4.22
C LEU A 154 -7.64 0.43 4.45
N THR A 155 -6.50 0.55 5.12
CA THR A 155 -5.88 1.84 5.48
C THR A 155 -4.96 2.34 4.37
N ARG A 156 -5.50 3.03 3.37
CA ARG A 156 -4.70 3.59 2.27
C ARG A 156 -5.20 4.97 1.88
N VAL A 157 -4.26 5.85 1.54
CA VAL A 157 -4.53 7.19 1.02
C VAL A 157 -4.46 7.14 -0.51
N THR A 158 -5.39 7.82 -1.17
CA THR A 158 -5.43 7.99 -2.63
C THR A 158 -5.62 9.45 -2.99
N ASP A 159 -5.15 9.85 -4.17
CA ASP A 159 -5.32 11.18 -4.76
C ASP A 159 -6.78 11.62 -4.98
N SER A 160 -7.74 10.69 -4.98
CA SER A 160 -9.16 10.99 -5.18
C SER A 160 -9.97 11.17 -3.87
N GLY A 161 -9.32 11.50 -2.76
CA GLY A 161 -9.97 11.58 -1.44
C GLY A 161 -9.25 12.46 -0.42
N LEU A 162 -8.45 13.44 -0.87
CA LEU A 162 -7.83 14.43 0.01
C LEU A 162 -8.86 15.48 0.46
N GLU A 163 -9.87 15.04 1.19
CA GLU A 163 -10.57 15.86 2.18
C GLU A 163 -10.24 15.27 3.54
N PHE A 164 -9.10 15.70 4.11
CA PHE A 164 -8.83 15.52 5.54
C PHE A 164 -9.73 16.50 6.29
N SER A 165 -11.02 16.19 6.43
CA SER A 165 -11.78 16.75 7.53
C SER A 165 -11.38 15.96 8.79
N ASP A 166 -10.79 16.70 9.71
CA ASP A 166 -10.50 16.32 11.09
C ASP A 166 -9.19 15.57 11.32
N ALA A 167 -8.21 16.37 11.75
CA ALA A 167 -6.93 16.00 12.34
C ALA A 167 -7.09 15.28 13.70
N GLU A 168 -8.06 14.39 13.84
CA GLU A 168 -8.40 13.74 15.12
C GLU A 168 -8.34 12.21 15.07
N LEU A 169 -7.79 11.64 13.99
CA LEU A 169 -7.42 10.22 13.92
C LEU A 169 -5.93 9.98 13.61
N LEU A 170 -5.09 10.96 13.96
CA LEU A 170 -3.65 10.80 14.06
C LEU A 170 -3.22 10.99 15.52
N CYS A 171 -3.47 9.96 16.33
CA CYS A 171 -2.60 9.66 17.47
C CYS A 171 -1.54 8.66 17.01
#